data_AF-A0A9E3AX85-F1
#
_entry.id   AF-A0A9E3AX85-F1
#
_cell.length_a   1.000
_cell.length_b   1.000
_cell.length_c   1.000
_cell.angle_alpha   90.00
_cell.angle_beta   90.00
_cell.angle_gamma   90.00
#
_symmetry.space_group_name_H-M   'P 1'
#
loop_
_entity.id
_entity.type
_entity.pdbx_description
1 polymer ?
#
loop_
_entity_poly.entity_id
_entity_poly.type
_entity_poly.pdbx_seq_one_letter_code
_entity_poly.pdbx_strand_id
1 'polypeptide(L)'
;IEGFGEYGFPESHAASFALLVYVSAWIKCHYPEVFCAAILNSQPMGFYQPAQLVRDALKHDVEVRPVDVNFSEWDCTLEPASEEARHRFAVRLGFRQIQGLREKEIEGLVAARGNGYSSIERLGALGGVSRFTIERLAEADAFRSLKLNRREALWTARRLGTLGIDKAIGTLPDAEDAASPAEQDLGRAGKPVLRAPRGGRRTGRATDPDASARPLPLFAAQMDDELFPEARITLPSMPLSEHVVEDYVTTGLSLKEHPVRFFRERLTRLGALRNSEHRREDLPQDGRVTVAGLVLMRQMPGTAKGVVFMTLEDETDIANVIVWPKVFAKHRIKVMTARFIAVRGRLQRAGLVIHVLAEEFIDLTEELRLLSEPDLFASATDGVGPTDLDPPLLKSRDFH
;
A
#
# COMPACT_ATOMS: atom_id res chain seq x y z
N ILE A 1 -47.37 6.91 -21.88
CA ILE A 1 -46.05 7.56 -21.76
C ILE A 1 -45.85 8.16 -20.36
N GLU A 2 -46.88 8.72 -19.71
CA GLU A 2 -46.79 9.30 -18.36
C GLU A 2 -46.17 8.37 -17.30
N GLY A 3 -46.51 7.08 -17.28
CA GLY A 3 -45.95 6.13 -16.31
C GLY A 3 -44.45 5.82 -16.43
N PHE A 4 -43.80 6.19 -17.55
CA PHE A 4 -42.34 6.02 -17.75
C PHE A 4 -41.58 7.36 -17.72
N GLY A 5 -42.27 8.49 -17.65
CA GLY A 5 -41.66 9.82 -17.66
C GLY A 5 -40.75 10.07 -16.45
N GLU A 6 -41.07 9.47 -15.30
CA GLU A 6 -40.30 9.60 -14.06
C GLU A 6 -38.97 8.80 -14.06
N TYR A 7 -38.83 7.82 -14.96
CA TYR A 7 -37.62 6.98 -15.09
C TYR A 7 -36.86 7.22 -16.41
N GLY A 8 -37.28 8.19 -17.21
CA GLY A 8 -36.64 8.52 -18.49
C GLY A 8 -35.24 9.12 -18.28
N PHE A 9 -34.23 8.58 -18.94
CA PHE A 9 -32.85 9.07 -18.86
C PHE A 9 -32.39 9.66 -20.21
N PRO A 10 -31.68 10.81 -20.25
CA PRO A 10 -31.23 11.40 -21.51
C PRO A 10 -30.25 10.49 -22.25
N GLU A 11 -30.62 10.04 -23.45
CA GLU A 11 -29.85 9.09 -24.25
C GLU A 11 -28.46 9.64 -24.63
N SER A 12 -28.37 10.93 -25.00
CA SER A 12 -27.09 11.55 -25.37
C SER A 12 -26.08 11.53 -24.21
N HIS A 13 -26.55 11.80 -22.98
CA HIS A 13 -25.74 11.72 -21.78
C HIS A 13 -25.33 10.27 -21.48
N ALA A 14 -26.28 9.32 -21.54
CA ALA A 14 -25.97 7.90 -21.36
C ALA A 14 -24.93 7.39 -22.35
N ALA A 15 -25.07 7.73 -23.64
CA ALA A 15 -24.16 7.32 -24.70
C ALA A 15 -22.73 7.83 -24.47
N SER A 16 -22.57 9.09 -24.04
CA SER A 16 -21.24 9.64 -23.75
C SER A 16 -20.51 8.90 -22.62
N PHE A 17 -21.22 8.52 -21.54
CA PHE A 17 -20.62 7.74 -20.45
C PHE A 17 -20.41 6.27 -20.83
N ALA A 18 -21.34 5.68 -21.58
CA ALA A 18 -21.21 4.31 -22.07
C ALA A 18 -19.96 4.11 -22.93
N LEU A 19 -19.58 5.10 -23.74
CA LEU A 19 -18.34 5.07 -24.50
C LEU A 19 -17.10 4.99 -23.60
N LEU A 20 -17.04 5.79 -22.52
CA LEU A 20 -15.92 5.75 -21.56
C LEU A 20 -15.83 4.39 -20.83
N VAL A 21 -16.98 3.84 -20.45
CA VAL A 21 -17.05 2.50 -19.83
C VAL A 21 -16.58 1.43 -20.81
N TYR A 22 -17.03 1.48 -22.07
CA TYR A 22 -16.63 0.55 -23.11
C TYR A 22 -15.12 0.59 -23.36
N VAL A 23 -14.54 1.78 -23.52
CA VAL A 23 -13.09 1.95 -23.71
C VAL A 23 -12.32 1.37 -22.52
N SER A 24 -12.74 1.67 -21.29
CA SER A 24 -12.10 1.15 -20.08
C SER A 24 -12.18 -0.38 -19.99
N ALA A 25 -13.35 -0.96 -20.28
CA ALA A 25 -13.56 -2.40 -20.30
C ALA A 25 -12.76 -3.08 -21.41
N TRP A 26 -12.65 -2.46 -22.59
CA TRP A 26 -11.85 -2.95 -23.70
C TRP A 26 -10.36 -2.98 -23.34
N ILE A 27 -9.83 -1.90 -22.74
CA ILE A 27 -8.43 -1.86 -22.27
C ILE A 27 -8.21 -2.93 -21.21
N LYS A 28 -9.10 -3.07 -20.22
CA LYS A 28 -8.98 -4.12 -19.19
C LYS A 28 -9.01 -5.54 -19.79
N CYS A 29 -9.83 -5.78 -20.80
CA CYS A 29 -9.95 -7.09 -21.46
C CYS A 29 -8.71 -7.46 -22.28
N HIS A 30 -8.14 -6.50 -23.01
CA HIS A 30 -7.07 -6.76 -23.98
C HIS A 30 -5.66 -6.42 -23.47
N TYR A 31 -5.55 -5.51 -22.50
CA TYR A 31 -4.30 -5.01 -21.91
C TYR A 31 -4.44 -4.83 -20.39
N PRO A 32 -4.76 -5.90 -19.64
CA PRO A 32 -4.95 -5.82 -18.19
C PRO A 32 -3.73 -5.28 -17.43
N GLU A 33 -2.52 -5.51 -17.94
CA GLU A 33 -1.26 -4.99 -17.41
C GLU A 33 -1.16 -3.46 -17.53
N VAL A 34 -1.53 -2.92 -18.70
CA VAL A 34 -1.58 -1.47 -18.94
C VAL A 34 -2.68 -0.83 -18.08
N PHE A 35 -3.85 -1.48 -18.01
CA PHE A 35 -4.95 -1.03 -17.18
C PHE A 35 -4.56 -0.93 -15.70
N CYS A 36 -3.93 -1.99 -15.18
CA CYS A 36 -3.48 -2.04 -13.78
C CYS A 36 -2.49 -0.90 -13.47
N ALA A 37 -1.43 -0.76 -14.26
CA ALA A 37 -0.43 0.29 -14.06
C ALA A 37 -1.06 1.70 -14.13
N ALA A 38 -1.91 1.96 -15.11
CA ALA A 38 -2.56 3.27 -15.29
C ALA A 38 -3.46 3.63 -14.09
N ILE A 39 -4.28 2.69 -13.60
CA ILE A 39 -5.18 2.94 -12.48
C ILE A 39 -4.40 3.09 -11.17
N LEU A 40 -3.34 2.29 -10.95
CA LEU A 40 -2.45 2.46 -9.80
C LEU A 40 -1.81 3.85 -9.79
N ASN A 41 -1.40 4.36 -10.96
CA ASN A 41 -0.80 5.68 -11.09
C ASN A 41 -1.83 6.83 -11.02
N SER A 42 -3.12 6.53 -11.17
CA SER A 42 -4.20 7.52 -11.06
C SER A 42 -4.76 7.65 -9.64
N GLN A 43 -4.26 6.86 -8.67
CA GLN A 43 -4.67 6.97 -7.27
C GLN A 43 -4.29 8.35 -6.69
N PRO A 44 -5.12 8.96 -5.81
CA PRO A 44 -6.23 8.37 -5.06
C PRO A 44 -7.59 8.41 -5.78
N MET A 45 -7.65 8.75 -7.09
CA MET A 45 -8.92 8.90 -7.83
C MET A 45 -9.71 7.59 -7.97
N GLY A 46 -9.16 6.44 -7.54
CA GLY A 46 -9.76 5.13 -7.68
C GLY A 46 -10.67 4.73 -6.52
N PHE A 47 -11.85 4.20 -6.86
CA PHE A 47 -12.74 3.54 -5.89
C PHE A 47 -12.07 2.28 -5.27
N TYR A 48 -11.26 1.57 -6.07
CA TYR A 48 -10.60 0.31 -5.71
C TYR A 48 -9.28 0.54 -4.98
N GLN A 49 -8.99 -0.30 -3.98
CA GLN A 49 -7.69 -0.30 -3.31
C GLN A 49 -6.58 -0.87 -4.21
N PRO A 50 -5.33 -0.40 -4.08
CA PRO A 50 -4.19 -0.96 -4.81
C PRO A 50 -4.10 -2.50 -4.73
N ALA A 51 -4.31 -3.07 -3.54
CA ALA A 51 -4.34 -4.52 -3.34
C ALA A 51 -5.36 -5.24 -4.24
N GLN A 52 -6.56 -4.65 -4.41
CA GLN A 52 -7.61 -5.23 -5.25
C GLN A 52 -7.26 -5.15 -6.74
N LEU A 53 -6.66 -4.03 -7.16
CA LEU A 53 -6.24 -3.83 -8.55
C LEU A 53 -5.11 -4.79 -8.94
N VAL A 54 -4.13 -4.96 -8.05
CA VAL A 54 -3.02 -5.90 -8.23
C VAL A 54 -3.54 -7.34 -8.25
N ARG A 55 -4.45 -7.70 -7.34
CA ARG A 55 -5.07 -9.02 -7.34
C ARG A 55 -5.87 -9.31 -8.59
N ASP A 56 -6.66 -8.35 -9.06
CA ASP A 56 -7.41 -8.48 -10.31
C ASP A 56 -6.45 -8.69 -11.48
N ALA A 57 -5.33 -7.97 -11.55
CA ALA A 57 -4.29 -8.20 -12.56
C ALA A 57 -3.69 -9.62 -12.47
N LEU A 58 -3.35 -10.09 -11.26
CA LEU A 58 -2.87 -11.46 -11.04
C LEU A 58 -3.89 -12.52 -11.48
N LYS A 59 -5.19 -12.30 -11.23
CA LYS A 59 -6.29 -13.17 -11.71
C LYS A 59 -6.41 -13.19 -13.24
N HIS A 60 -5.92 -12.16 -13.92
CA HIS A 60 -5.85 -12.11 -15.38
C HIS A 60 -4.49 -12.58 -15.91
N ASP A 61 -3.68 -13.28 -15.10
CA ASP A 61 -2.35 -13.79 -15.44
C ASP A 61 -1.30 -12.70 -15.73
N VAL A 62 -1.50 -11.48 -15.21
CA VAL A 62 -0.49 -10.41 -15.30
C VAL A 62 0.61 -10.67 -14.28
N GLU A 63 1.86 -10.68 -14.74
CA GLU A 63 3.03 -10.72 -13.87
C GLU A 63 3.17 -9.36 -13.16
N VAL A 64 3.18 -9.35 -11.82
CA VAL A 64 3.39 -8.14 -11.02
C VAL A 64 4.64 -8.32 -10.17
N ARG A 65 5.52 -7.32 -10.21
CA ARG A 65 6.81 -7.34 -9.53
C ARG A 65 6.87 -6.28 -8.42
N PRO A 66 7.49 -6.59 -7.27
CA PRO A 66 7.50 -5.70 -6.10
C PRO A 66 8.31 -4.42 -6.36
N VAL A 67 8.22 -3.46 -5.45
CA VAL A 67 9.09 -2.28 -5.48
C VAL A 67 10.55 -2.72 -5.28
N ASP A 68 11.50 -2.17 -6.04
CA ASP A 68 12.93 -2.43 -5.87
C ASP A 68 13.79 -1.19 -6.17
N VAL A 69 14.80 -0.93 -5.34
CA VAL A 69 15.67 0.26 -5.44
C VAL A 69 16.38 0.41 -6.78
N ASN A 70 16.65 -0.69 -7.47
CA ASN A 70 17.38 -0.70 -8.73
C ASN A 70 16.49 -0.74 -9.97
N PHE A 71 15.18 -0.97 -9.82
CA PHE A 71 14.28 -1.20 -10.96
C PHE A 71 13.02 -0.34 -10.96
N SER A 72 12.52 0.06 -9.79
CA SER A 72 11.27 0.82 -9.69
C SER A 72 11.45 2.30 -9.98
N GLU A 73 10.45 2.92 -10.56
CA GLU A 73 10.35 4.38 -10.64
C GLU A 73 9.41 4.90 -9.54
N TRP A 74 9.16 6.21 -9.48
CA TRP A 74 8.12 6.75 -8.60
C TRP A 74 6.76 6.12 -8.92
N ASP A 75 6.37 6.18 -10.20
CA ASP A 75 5.17 5.55 -10.74
C ASP A 75 5.39 4.06 -11.04
N CYS A 76 4.28 3.32 -11.11
CA CYS A 76 4.31 1.94 -11.59
C CYS A 76 4.64 1.93 -13.09
N THR A 77 5.55 1.04 -13.50
CA THR A 77 6.03 0.96 -14.88
C THR A 77 5.68 -0.39 -15.51
N LEU A 78 5.73 -0.43 -16.84
CA LEU A 78 5.61 -1.65 -17.62
C LEU A 78 7.01 -2.08 -18.08
N GLU A 79 7.38 -3.31 -17.79
CA GLU A 79 8.64 -3.90 -18.21
C GLU A 79 8.40 -5.22 -18.94
N PRO A 80 9.34 -5.69 -19.79
CA PRO A 80 9.18 -6.99 -20.47
C PRO A 80 8.87 -8.11 -19.46
N ALA A 81 7.80 -8.85 -19.72
CA ALA A 81 7.42 -10.00 -18.91
C ALA A 81 8.40 -11.16 -19.10
N SER A 82 8.33 -12.17 -18.22
CA SER A 82 9.02 -13.44 -18.41
C SER A 82 8.59 -14.14 -19.72
N GLU A 83 9.43 -15.02 -20.27
CA GLU A 83 9.13 -15.73 -21.52
C GLU A 83 7.88 -16.62 -21.40
N GLU A 84 7.58 -17.08 -20.18
CA GLU A 84 6.42 -17.91 -19.86
C GLU A 84 5.14 -17.11 -19.59
N ALA A 85 5.22 -15.77 -19.52
CA ALA A 85 4.07 -14.94 -19.21
C ALA A 85 3.07 -14.89 -20.36
N ARG A 86 1.78 -14.85 -20.00
CA ARG A 86 0.68 -14.72 -20.98
C ARG A 86 0.68 -13.36 -21.68
N HIS A 87 1.06 -12.31 -20.95
CA HIS A 87 1.04 -10.93 -21.42
C HIS A 87 2.44 -10.43 -21.75
N ARG A 88 2.52 -9.43 -22.63
CA ARG A 88 3.79 -8.89 -23.11
C ARG A 88 4.59 -8.15 -22.03
N PHE A 89 3.90 -7.53 -21.07
CA PHE A 89 4.52 -6.73 -20.03
C PHE A 89 4.15 -7.21 -18.64
N ALA A 90 5.11 -7.11 -17.73
CA ALA A 90 4.92 -7.19 -16.30
C ALA A 90 4.73 -5.78 -15.73
N VAL A 91 3.93 -5.68 -14.67
CA VAL A 91 3.75 -4.42 -13.92
C VAL A 91 4.78 -4.37 -12.80
N ARG A 92 5.68 -3.41 -12.85
CA ARG A 92 6.59 -3.08 -11.74
C ARG A 92 5.90 -2.08 -10.82
N LEU A 93 5.76 -2.42 -9.54
CA LEU A 93 5.25 -1.46 -8.56
C LEU A 93 6.24 -0.31 -8.37
N GLY A 94 5.72 0.92 -8.36
CA GLY A 94 6.48 2.14 -8.11
C GLY A 94 6.59 2.49 -6.63
N PHE A 95 7.56 3.35 -6.28
CA PHE A 95 7.78 3.80 -4.90
C PHE A 95 6.58 4.53 -4.29
N ARG A 96 5.70 5.11 -5.12
CA ARG A 96 4.47 5.76 -4.66
C ARG A 96 3.53 4.85 -3.85
N GLN A 97 3.69 3.53 -3.95
CA GLN A 97 2.92 2.57 -3.15
C GLN A 97 3.41 2.51 -1.71
N ILE A 98 4.67 2.86 -1.43
CA ILE A 98 5.22 2.84 -0.07
C ILE A 98 4.77 4.08 0.69
N GLN A 99 4.08 3.86 1.80
CA GLN A 99 3.56 4.93 2.65
C GLN A 99 4.69 5.72 3.30
N GLY A 100 4.57 7.05 3.27
CA GLY A 100 5.50 7.97 3.93
C GLY A 100 6.69 8.42 3.09
N LEU A 101 6.89 7.87 1.88
CA LEU A 101 7.94 8.36 0.98
C LEU A 101 7.57 9.71 0.35
N ARG A 102 8.59 10.55 0.16
CA ARG A 102 8.47 11.85 -0.51
C ARG A 102 8.93 11.71 -1.96
N GLU A 103 8.08 12.10 -2.91
CA GLU A 103 8.35 11.99 -4.35
C GLU A 103 9.69 12.61 -4.74
N LYS A 104 9.93 13.88 -4.37
CA LYS A 104 11.19 14.60 -4.66
C LYS A 104 12.44 13.89 -4.17
N GLU A 105 12.36 13.21 -3.02
CA GLU A 105 13.50 12.48 -2.45
C GLU A 105 13.78 11.20 -3.25
N ILE A 106 12.72 10.50 -3.67
CA ILE A 106 12.82 9.32 -4.52
C ILE A 106 13.27 9.67 -5.94
N GLU A 107 12.84 10.80 -6.50
CA GLU A 107 13.36 11.30 -7.77
C GLU A 107 14.88 11.51 -7.70
N GLY A 108 15.40 12.03 -6.59
CA GLY A 108 16.83 12.14 -6.33
C GLY A 108 17.55 10.80 -6.29
N LEU A 109 16.96 9.81 -5.61
CA LEU A 109 17.45 8.43 -5.59
C LEU A 109 17.49 7.85 -7.01
N VAL A 110 16.38 7.91 -7.75
CA VAL A 110 16.30 7.39 -9.12
C VAL A 110 17.36 8.07 -10.02
N ALA A 111 17.49 9.39 -9.93
CA ALA A 111 18.47 10.14 -10.73
C ALA A 111 19.92 9.75 -10.42
N ALA A 112 20.22 9.37 -9.17
CA ALA A 112 21.54 8.95 -8.74
C ALA A 112 21.84 7.45 -8.96
N ARG A 113 20.85 6.66 -9.41
CA ARG A 113 20.96 5.19 -9.54
C ARG A 113 22.08 4.73 -10.46
N GLY A 114 22.30 5.41 -11.59
CA GLY A 114 23.29 5.00 -12.60
C GLY A 114 23.09 3.54 -13.06
N ASN A 115 24.12 2.70 -12.95
CA ASN A 115 24.07 1.26 -13.25
C ASN A 115 23.43 0.41 -12.12
N GLY A 116 22.83 1.05 -11.12
CA GLY A 116 22.30 0.42 -9.92
C GLY A 116 23.20 0.61 -8.70
N TYR A 117 22.58 0.48 -7.54
CA TYR A 117 23.24 0.40 -6.25
C TYR A 117 23.73 -1.02 -6.00
N SER A 118 24.93 -1.14 -5.42
CA SER A 118 25.51 -2.41 -4.98
C SER A 118 25.31 -2.68 -3.48
N SER A 119 25.04 -1.65 -2.69
CA SER A 119 24.82 -1.74 -1.24
C SER A 119 23.92 -0.60 -0.73
N ILE A 120 23.44 -0.73 0.50
CA ILE A 120 22.59 0.28 1.17
C ILE A 120 23.41 1.54 1.49
N GLU A 121 24.68 1.38 1.84
CA GLU A 121 25.63 2.47 2.11
C GLU A 121 25.86 3.31 0.86
N ARG A 122 26.06 2.66 -0.29
CA ARG A 122 26.22 3.34 -1.57
C ARG A 122 24.94 4.06 -1.98
N LEU A 123 23.78 3.48 -1.70
CA LEU A 123 22.50 4.14 -1.89
C LEU A 123 22.36 5.39 -1.02
N GLY A 124 22.71 5.31 0.26
CA GLY A 124 22.69 6.47 1.15
C GLY A 124 23.67 7.57 0.71
N ALA A 125 24.88 7.20 0.33
CA ALA A 125 25.93 8.14 -0.07
C ALA A 125 25.66 8.82 -1.42
N LEU A 126 25.12 8.10 -2.41
CA LEU A 126 24.87 8.63 -3.76
C LEU A 126 23.45 9.18 -3.94
N GLY A 127 22.46 8.52 -3.33
CA GLY A 127 21.05 8.87 -3.49
C GLY A 127 20.62 10.11 -2.71
N GLY A 128 21.42 10.56 -1.74
CA GLY A 128 21.08 11.72 -0.91
C GLY A 128 19.78 11.56 -0.13
N VAL A 129 19.37 10.32 0.12
CA VAL A 129 18.10 10.00 0.80
C VAL A 129 18.29 9.95 2.30
N SER A 130 17.27 10.42 3.01
CA SER A 130 17.21 10.40 4.47
C SER A 130 17.21 8.97 5.00
N ARG A 131 17.69 8.82 6.24
CA ARG A 131 17.62 7.56 6.98
C ARG A 131 16.19 7.02 7.04
N PHE A 132 15.20 7.91 7.26
CA PHE A 132 13.80 7.55 7.30
C PHE A 132 13.38 6.85 5.99
N THR A 133 13.75 7.40 4.84
CA THR A 133 13.48 6.81 3.53
C THR A 133 14.15 5.45 3.35
N ILE A 134 15.42 5.31 3.75
CA ILE A 134 16.12 4.01 3.69
C ILE A 134 15.42 2.95 4.56
N GLU A 135 15.03 3.32 5.78
CA GLU A 135 14.28 2.42 6.66
C GLU A 135 12.93 2.05 6.06
N ARG A 136 12.22 2.97 5.41
CA ARG A 136 10.94 2.68 4.72
C ARG A 136 11.11 1.76 3.51
N LEU A 137 12.16 1.96 2.72
CA LEU A 137 12.52 1.04 1.63
C LEU A 137 12.85 -0.37 2.16
N ALA A 138 13.51 -0.45 3.32
CA ALA A 138 13.83 -1.73 3.95
C ALA A 138 12.59 -2.45 4.47
N GLU A 139 11.68 -1.74 5.16
CA GLU A 139 10.40 -2.30 5.58
C GLU A 139 9.57 -2.74 4.37
N ALA A 140 9.60 -2.02 3.26
CA ALA A 140 8.92 -2.40 2.02
C ALA A 140 9.59 -3.56 1.24
N ASP A 141 10.66 -4.17 1.76
CA ASP A 141 11.41 -5.28 1.11
C ASP A 141 11.98 -4.88 -0.28
N ALA A 142 12.34 -3.59 -0.45
CA ALA A 142 12.77 -3.03 -1.73
C ALA A 142 14.25 -3.27 -2.09
N PHE A 143 14.98 -4.09 -1.31
CA PHE A 143 16.42 -4.33 -1.47
C PHE A 143 16.75 -5.72 -2.02
N ARG A 144 15.80 -6.40 -2.66
CA ARG A 144 15.99 -7.76 -3.17
C ARG A 144 17.02 -7.86 -4.27
N SER A 145 17.16 -6.84 -5.12
CA SER A 145 18.24 -6.75 -6.10
C SER A 145 19.64 -6.72 -5.47
N LEU A 146 19.77 -6.24 -4.22
CA LEU A 146 21.02 -6.29 -3.44
C LEU A 146 21.25 -7.64 -2.75
N LYS A 147 20.35 -8.61 -2.97
CA LYS A 147 20.34 -9.92 -2.31
C LYS A 147 20.20 -9.84 -0.79
N LEU A 148 19.60 -8.75 -0.29
CA LEU A 148 19.29 -8.59 1.13
C LEU A 148 17.85 -9.02 1.38
N ASN A 149 17.66 -9.80 2.44
CA ASN A 149 16.31 -10.02 2.96
C ASN A 149 15.86 -8.81 3.81
N ARG A 150 14.55 -8.70 4.04
CA ARG A 150 13.96 -7.58 4.83
C ARG A 150 14.67 -7.32 6.17
N ARG A 151 14.96 -8.37 6.94
CA ARG A 151 15.59 -8.21 8.28
C ARG A 151 17.04 -7.74 8.17
N GLU A 152 17.79 -8.29 7.22
CA GLU A 152 19.16 -7.83 6.91
C GLU A 152 19.15 -6.37 6.47
N ALA A 153 18.25 -5.99 5.55
CA ALA A 153 18.13 -4.62 5.07
C ALA A 153 17.77 -3.64 6.20
N LEU A 154 16.84 -4.02 7.09
CA LEU A 154 16.46 -3.21 8.25
C LEU A 154 17.61 -3.05 9.25
N TRP A 155 18.35 -4.12 9.49
CA TRP A 155 19.52 -4.09 10.37
C TRP A 155 20.59 -3.14 9.81
N THR A 156 20.93 -3.28 8.52
CA THR A 156 21.90 -2.43 7.83
C THR A 156 21.43 -0.97 7.79
N ALA A 157 20.16 -0.71 7.47
CA ALA A 157 19.59 0.63 7.43
C ALA A 157 19.71 1.37 8.78
N ARG A 158 19.46 0.66 9.89
CA ARG A 158 19.60 1.22 11.24
C ARG A 158 21.06 1.49 11.63
N ARG A 159 22.00 0.69 11.12
CA ARG A 159 23.45 0.87 11.36
C ARG A 159 24.01 2.13 10.70
N LEU A 160 23.46 2.59 9.58
CA LEU A 160 23.94 3.81 8.90
C LEU A 160 24.03 5.03 9.84
N GLY A 161 23.06 5.18 10.75
CA GLY A 161 23.06 6.23 11.78
C GLY A 161 24.19 6.14 12.81
N THR A 162 24.75 4.95 13.00
CA THR A 162 25.88 4.72 13.93
C THR A 162 27.22 5.07 13.28
N LEU A 163 27.30 5.04 11.93
CA LEU A 163 28.51 5.32 11.16
C LEU A 163 28.72 6.82 10.85
N GLY A 164 27.79 7.70 11.26
CA GLY A 164 27.93 9.15 11.06
C GLY A 164 27.81 9.60 9.60
N ILE A 165 27.32 8.73 8.72
CA ILE A 165 27.08 9.02 7.29
C ILE A 165 25.95 10.06 7.13
N ASP A 166 25.14 10.24 8.18
CA ASP A 166 24.11 11.26 8.34
C ASP A 166 24.59 12.70 8.07
N LYS A 167 25.88 12.99 8.27
CA LYS A 167 26.44 14.33 8.03
C LYS A 167 26.86 14.59 6.58
N ALA A 168 27.02 13.53 5.77
CA ALA A 168 27.25 13.64 4.33
C ALA A 168 25.93 13.64 3.55
N ILE A 169 24.87 13.09 4.16
CA ILE A 169 23.50 13.10 3.67
C ILE A 169 22.84 14.40 4.16
N GLY A 170 22.79 15.43 3.30
CA GLY A 170 22.34 16.76 3.68
C GLY A 170 21.03 16.76 4.47
N THR A 171 21.07 17.26 5.70
CA THR A 171 19.87 17.64 6.46
C THR A 171 19.17 18.77 5.72
N LEU A 172 18.02 18.49 5.11
CA LEU A 172 17.07 19.56 4.77
C LEU A 172 16.54 20.15 6.09
N PRO A 173 16.49 21.49 6.23
CA PRO A 173 16.05 22.11 7.47
C PRO A 173 14.59 21.76 7.77
N ASP A 174 14.33 21.50 9.06
CA ASP A 174 13.01 21.23 9.59
C ASP A 174 12.02 22.36 9.28
N ALA A 175 10.77 21.95 9.04
CA ALA A 175 9.67 22.83 8.70
C ALA A 175 9.25 23.71 9.88
N GLU A 176 9.39 25.02 9.74
CA GLU A 176 8.44 25.98 10.29
C GLU A 176 7.79 26.74 9.13
N ASP A 177 6.51 27.06 9.33
CA ASP A 177 5.60 27.83 8.47
C ASP A 177 4.82 27.06 7.39
N ALA A 178 3.92 26.20 7.87
CA ALA A 178 2.63 26.01 7.23
C ALA A 178 1.66 27.13 7.67
N ALA A 179 1.40 28.09 6.79
CA ALA A 179 0.24 28.98 6.87
C ALA A 179 -0.47 29.09 5.50
N SER A 180 -1.80 29.01 5.57
CA SER A 180 -2.82 28.86 4.52
C SER A 180 -2.83 29.97 3.43
N PRO A 181 -3.50 29.77 2.27
CA PRO A 181 -3.45 30.65 1.11
C PRO A 181 -4.58 31.70 1.12
N ALA A 182 -4.29 32.92 0.64
CA ALA A 182 -5.05 33.65 -0.39
C ALA A 182 -4.60 35.12 -0.52
N GLU A 183 -4.91 35.66 -1.71
CA GLU A 183 -5.08 37.08 -2.09
C GLU A 183 -3.95 37.82 -2.81
N GLN A 184 -4.31 38.17 -4.04
CA GLN A 184 -3.69 39.15 -4.92
C GLN A 184 -3.80 40.54 -4.29
N ASP A 185 -2.73 41.34 -4.31
CA ASP A 185 -2.89 42.76 -4.63
C ASP A 185 -1.62 43.37 -5.22
N LEU A 186 -1.83 44.24 -6.20
CA LEU A 186 -0.84 44.97 -6.96
C LEU A 186 -0.48 46.29 -6.28
N GLY A 187 0.82 46.57 -6.23
CA GLY A 187 1.36 47.93 -6.31
C GLY A 187 1.85 48.55 -5.00
N ARG A 188 3.10 49.04 -5.01
CA ARG A 188 3.44 50.48 -4.98
C ARG A 188 4.96 50.66 -4.83
N ALA A 189 5.52 51.55 -5.63
CA ALA A 189 6.91 51.98 -5.61
C ALA A 189 7.26 52.85 -4.38
N GLY A 190 8.52 52.81 -3.91
CA GLY A 190 8.99 53.72 -2.85
C GLY A 190 10.46 53.58 -2.40
N LYS A 191 11.39 54.01 -3.26
CA LYS A 191 12.69 54.72 -3.04
C LYS A 191 13.72 54.35 -1.92
N PRO A 192 15.02 54.71 -2.14
CA PRO A 192 16.18 54.09 -1.50
C PRO A 192 16.75 54.90 -0.31
N VAL A 193 17.56 54.25 0.54
CA VAL A 193 18.41 54.95 1.52
C VAL A 193 19.83 54.37 1.51
N LEU A 194 20.79 55.23 1.14
CA LEU A 194 22.23 55.04 1.33
C LEU A 194 22.64 55.36 2.78
N ARG A 195 23.57 54.58 3.36
CA ARG A 195 24.71 55.14 4.11
C ARG A 195 25.87 54.15 4.26
N ALA A 196 27.06 54.65 3.93
CA ALA A 196 28.39 54.01 4.03
C ALA A 196 29.07 54.34 5.39
N PRO A 197 30.40 54.17 5.56
CA PRO A 197 31.22 52.94 5.57
C PRO A 197 32.01 52.82 6.91
N ARG A 198 32.69 51.68 7.17
CA ARG A 198 34.03 51.61 7.81
C ARG A 198 34.47 50.16 8.11
N GLY A 199 35.72 49.84 7.76
CA GLY A 199 36.53 48.90 8.55
C GLY A 199 37.24 47.75 7.82
N GLY A 200 38.46 48.01 7.31
CA GLY A 200 39.66 47.18 7.54
C GLY A 200 39.72 45.69 7.17
N ARG A 201 40.36 45.41 6.03
CA ARG A 201 41.19 44.23 5.64
C ARG A 201 41.30 43.04 6.62
N ARG A 202 41.06 41.83 6.09
CA ARG A 202 42.12 40.81 5.89
C ARG A 202 41.69 39.74 4.88
N THR A 203 42.58 39.46 3.95
CA THR A 203 42.48 38.50 2.86
C THR A 203 42.42 37.06 3.40
N GLY A 204 41.25 36.43 3.33
CA GLY A 204 41.06 35.00 3.49
C GLY A 204 40.65 34.42 2.14
N ARG A 205 41.44 33.44 1.66
CA ARG A 205 41.24 32.65 0.44
C ARG A 205 39.77 32.23 0.32
N ALA A 206 39.12 32.56 -0.81
CA ALA A 206 37.77 32.12 -1.10
C ALA A 206 37.72 30.59 -1.10
N THR A 207 37.15 29.99 -0.06
CA THR A 207 36.70 28.60 -0.08
C THR A 207 35.37 28.59 -0.80
N ASP A 208 35.35 27.89 -1.92
CA ASP A 208 34.17 27.61 -2.72
C ASP A 208 33.05 27.03 -1.81
N PRO A 209 31.89 27.69 -1.68
CA PRO A 209 30.83 27.24 -0.78
C PRO A 209 30.15 25.94 -1.24
N ASP A 210 30.46 25.47 -2.45
CA ASP A 210 29.90 24.25 -3.05
C ASP A 210 30.78 22.99 -2.79
N ALA A 211 31.92 23.15 -2.11
CA ALA A 211 32.83 22.04 -1.81
C ALA A 211 32.42 21.19 -0.59
N SER A 212 31.43 21.62 0.20
CA SER A 212 30.99 20.89 1.41
C SER A 212 29.99 19.77 1.13
N ALA A 213 29.43 19.70 -0.08
CA ALA A 213 28.39 18.73 -0.44
C ALA A 213 28.92 17.49 -1.19
N ARG A 214 30.20 17.44 -1.55
CA ARG A 214 30.83 16.25 -2.16
C ARG A 214 31.74 15.55 -1.16
N PRO A 215 31.55 14.25 -0.87
CA PRO A 215 32.47 13.53 -0.01
C PRO A 215 33.88 13.58 -0.63
N LEU A 216 34.88 13.94 0.19
CA LEU A 216 36.26 14.07 -0.26
C LEU A 216 36.76 12.74 -0.85
N PRO A 217 37.59 12.76 -1.91
CA PRO A 217 37.98 11.57 -2.67
C PRO A 217 38.70 10.49 -1.83
N LEU A 218 39.30 10.87 -0.69
CA LEU A 218 39.91 9.92 0.23
C LEU A 218 38.88 9.02 0.94
N PHE A 219 37.67 9.53 1.20
CA PHE A 219 36.59 8.78 1.87
C PHE A 219 35.65 8.09 0.87
N ALA A 220 35.69 8.45 -0.41
CA ALA A 220 34.91 7.79 -1.45
C ALA A 220 35.37 6.34 -1.71
N ALA A 221 36.64 6.03 -1.48
CA ALA A 221 37.22 4.69 -1.65
C ALA A 221 37.12 3.80 -0.39
N GLN A 222 36.70 4.34 0.75
CA GLN A 222 36.60 3.60 2.02
C GLN A 222 35.20 3.03 2.30
N MET A 223 34.25 3.15 1.35
CA MET A 223 32.85 2.74 1.54
C MET A 223 32.51 1.37 0.94
N ASP A 224 33.49 0.69 0.33
CA ASP A 224 33.36 -0.73 0.01
C ASP A 224 33.71 -1.56 1.25
N ASP A 225 32.86 -2.54 1.55
CA ASP A 225 32.78 -3.39 2.74
C ASP A 225 34.04 -4.27 3.03
N GLU A 226 35.14 -4.04 2.31
CA GLU A 226 36.34 -4.89 2.31
C GLU A 226 37.39 -4.53 3.37
N LEU A 227 37.34 -3.33 3.96
CA LEU A 227 38.37 -2.89 4.93
C LEU A 227 38.17 -3.46 6.34
N PHE A 228 36.95 -3.84 6.71
CA PHE A 228 36.62 -4.51 7.96
C PHE A 228 35.52 -5.55 7.72
N PRO A 229 35.86 -6.82 7.40
CA PRO A 229 34.85 -7.86 7.23
C PRO A 229 34.16 -8.08 8.58
N GLU A 230 32.99 -7.49 8.75
CA GLU A 230 32.13 -7.75 9.90
C GLU A 230 31.62 -9.19 9.83
N ALA A 231 31.53 -9.84 11.00
CA ALA A 231 30.98 -11.19 11.07
C ALA A 231 29.54 -11.15 10.55
N ARG A 232 29.24 -11.94 9.50
CA ARG A 232 27.87 -12.07 8.98
C ARG A 232 26.96 -12.59 10.10
N ILE A 233 26.14 -11.70 10.65
CA ILE A 233 25.16 -12.06 11.66
C ILE A 233 24.05 -12.83 10.94
N THR A 234 23.86 -14.09 11.31
CA THR A 234 22.74 -14.88 10.80
C THR A 234 21.49 -14.47 11.57
N LEU A 235 20.66 -13.64 10.97
CA LEU A 235 19.36 -13.27 11.54
C LEU A 235 18.36 -14.43 11.34
N PRO A 236 17.43 -14.66 12.27
CA PRO A 236 16.37 -15.65 12.06
C PRO A 236 15.57 -15.31 10.80
N SER A 237 15.13 -16.33 10.06
CA SER A 237 14.26 -16.15 8.89
C SER A 237 12.92 -15.54 9.32
N MET A 238 12.43 -14.54 8.60
CA MET A 238 11.10 -13.99 8.81
C MET A 238 10.04 -14.96 8.24
N PRO A 239 9.04 -15.39 9.02
CA PRO A 239 7.94 -16.22 8.53
C PRO A 239 7.05 -15.47 7.54
N LEU A 240 6.32 -16.22 6.72
CA LEU A 240 5.48 -15.66 5.65
C LEU A 240 4.38 -14.72 6.19
N SER A 241 3.76 -15.05 7.33
CA SER A 241 2.71 -14.22 7.94
C SER A 241 3.24 -12.85 8.35
N GLU A 242 4.42 -12.80 8.96
CA GLU A 242 5.11 -11.57 9.33
C GLU A 242 5.48 -10.76 8.08
N HIS A 243 5.97 -11.44 7.02
CA HIS A 243 6.22 -10.79 5.74
C HIS A 243 4.97 -10.09 5.18
N VAL A 244 3.82 -10.77 5.19
CA VAL A 244 2.55 -10.24 4.68
C VAL A 244 2.07 -9.06 5.52
N VAL A 245 2.16 -9.13 6.85
CA VAL A 245 1.80 -8.00 7.72
C VAL A 245 2.64 -6.77 7.39
N GLU A 246 3.95 -6.92 7.34
CA GLU A 246 4.87 -5.83 7.01
C GLU A 246 4.61 -5.25 5.61
N ASP A 247 4.33 -6.09 4.61
CA ASP A 247 3.96 -5.65 3.25
C ASP A 247 2.69 -4.75 3.29
N TYR A 248 1.66 -5.15 4.04
CA TYR A 248 0.42 -4.38 4.15
C TYR A 248 0.56 -3.09 4.95
N VAL A 249 1.41 -3.08 5.97
CA VAL A 249 1.71 -1.87 6.76
C VAL A 249 2.43 -0.84 5.90
N THR A 250 3.36 -1.30 5.07
CA THR A 250 4.26 -0.44 4.28
C THR A 250 3.65 -0.02 2.95
N THR A 251 3.01 -0.94 2.23
CA THR A 251 2.50 -0.71 0.86
C THR A 251 0.98 -0.84 0.74
N GLY A 252 0.29 -1.33 1.77
CA GLY A 252 -1.15 -1.57 1.72
C GLY A 252 -1.55 -2.82 0.91
N LEU A 253 -0.59 -3.61 0.42
CA LEU A 253 -0.83 -4.85 -0.31
C LEU A 253 0.33 -5.85 -0.07
N SER A 254 0.13 -7.12 -0.42
CA SER A 254 1.21 -8.10 -0.51
C SER A 254 1.09 -8.91 -1.78
N LEU A 255 2.21 -9.12 -2.47
CA LEU A 255 2.32 -10.05 -3.60
C LEU A 255 2.59 -11.50 -3.15
N LYS A 256 2.85 -11.71 -1.86
CA LYS A 256 3.27 -13.01 -1.31
C LYS A 256 2.07 -13.88 -0.97
N GLU A 257 1.12 -13.34 -0.20
CA GLU A 257 -0.10 -14.04 0.20
C GLU A 257 -1.13 -13.05 0.77
N HIS A 258 -2.40 -13.45 0.86
CA HIS A 258 -3.44 -12.66 1.53
C HIS A 258 -3.50 -12.94 3.05
N PRO A 259 -3.75 -11.93 3.93
CA PRO A 259 -3.79 -12.13 5.37
C PRO A 259 -4.82 -13.18 5.84
N VAL A 260 -5.97 -13.28 5.16
CA VAL A 260 -7.03 -14.26 5.55
C VAL A 260 -6.62 -15.70 5.27
N ARG A 261 -5.64 -15.94 4.38
CA ARG A 261 -5.16 -17.29 4.05
C ARG A 261 -4.68 -18.06 5.28
N PHE A 262 -4.03 -17.36 6.22
CA PHE A 262 -3.50 -17.94 7.46
C PHE A 262 -4.59 -18.37 8.45
N PHE A 263 -5.79 -17.82 8.32
CA PHE A 263 -6.94 -18.19 9.16
C PHE A 263 -7.84 -19.25 8.51
N ARG A 264 -7.49 -19.76 7.33
CA ARG A 264 -8.38 -20.62 6.53
C ARG A 264 -8.88 -21.84 7.30
N GLU A 265 -8.02 -22.56 8.01
CA GLU A 265 -8.43 -23.73 8.79
C GLU A 265 -9.41 -23.38 9.91
N ARG A 266 -9.21 -22.25 10.57
CA ARG A 266 -10.10 -21.75 11.63
C ARG A 266 -11.45 -21.32 11.05
N LEU A 267 -11.44 -20.62 9.92
CA LEU A 267 -12.65 -20.23 9.20
C LEU A 267 -13.45 -21.44 8.73
N THR A 268 -12.78 -22.48 8.22
CA THR A 268 -13.44 -23.74 7.86
C THR A 268 -14.07 -24.42 9.08
N ARG A 269 -13.41 -24.43 10.25
CA ARG A 269 -14.02 -24.93 11.50
C ARG A 269 -15.23 -24.11 11.96
N LEU A 270 -15.26 -22.80 11.67
CA LEU A 270 -16.42 -21.94 11.92
C LEU A 270 -17.57 -22.15 10.92
N GLY A 271 -17.38 -22.99 9.90
CA GLY A 271 -18.32 -23.23 8.81
C GLY A 271 -18.33 -22.13 7.75
N ALA A 272 -17.31 -21.28 7.71
CA ALA A 272 -17.19 -20.22 6.72
C ALA A 272 -16.69 -20.77 5.38
N LEU A 273 -17.45 -20.48 4.33
CA LEU A 273 -17.09 -20.77 2.94
C LEU A 273 -15.93 -19.87 2.51
N ARG A 274 -15.18 -20.30 1.50
CA ARG A 274 -14.36 -19.35 0.74
C ARG A 274 -15.28 -18.38 0.02
N ASN A 275 -14.90 -17.11 -0.09
CA ASN A 275 -15.75 -16.12 -0.74
C ASN A 275 -15.91 -16.38 -2.24
N SER A 276 -15.09 -17.19 -2.90
CA SER A 276 -15.40 -17.67 -4.25
C SER A 276 -16.57 -18.69 -4.28
N GLU A 277 -16.77 -19.45 -3.21
CA GLU A 277 -17.71 -20.58 -3.15
C GLU A 277 -19.15 -20.17 -2.89
N HIS A 278 -19.43 -18.97 -2.36
CA HIS A 278 -20.81 -18.51 -2.17
C HIS A 278 -21.57 -18.36 -3.50
N ARG A 279 -20.86 -18.41 -4.63
CA ARG A 279 -21.43 -18.33 -5.98
C ARG A 279 -21.85 -19.68 -6.56
N ARG A 280 -21.46 -20.81 -5.96
CA ARG A 280 -21.75 -22.17 -6.48
C ARG A 280 -23.24 -22.42 -6.67
N GLU A 281 -23.64 -22.99 -7.80
CA GLU A 281 -25.06 -23.15 -8.17
C GLU A 281 -25.84 -24.11 -7.27
N ASP A 282 -25.17 -25.02 -6.56
CA ASP A 282 -25.79 -25.99 -5.66
C ASP A 282 -26.25 -25.39 -4.32
N LEU A 283 -25.84 -24.15 -4.01
CA LEU A 283 -26.31 -23.44 -2.82
C LEU A 283 -27.72 -22.86 -3.07
N PRO A 284 -28.74 -23.29 -2.31
CA PRO A 284 -30.13 -22.88 -2.54
C PRO A 284 -30.35 -21.40 -2.21
N GLN A 285 -31.32 -20.78 -2.90
CA GLN A 285 -31.85 -19.48 -2.52
C GLN A 285 -32.33 -19.51 -1.07
N ASP A 286 -32.03 -18.45 -0.31
CA ASP A 286 -32.29 -18.32 1.13
C ASP A 286 -31.59 -19.39 2.01
N GLY A 287 -30.67 -20.17 1.44
CA GLY A 287 -29.82 -21.10 2.16
C GLY A 287 -28.92 -20.38 3.17
N ARG A 288 -28.73 -20.97 4.35
CA ARG A 288 -27.83 -20.43 5.37
C ARG A 288 -26.38 -20.66 4.97
N VAL A 289 -25.60 -19.59 4.96
CA VAL A 289 -24.18 -19.61 4.67
C VAL A 289 -23.43 -18.76 5.69
N THR A 290 -22.15 -19.09 5.87
CA THR A 290 -21.21 -18.23 6.60
C THR A 290 -20.14 -17.78 5.62
N VAL A 291 -19.92 -16.46 5.55
CA VAL A 291 -18.81 -15.86 4.79
C VAL A 291 -17.92 -15.10 5.76
N ALA A 292 -16.64 -15.01 5.49
CA ALA A 292 -15.70 -14.33 6.37
C ALA A 292 -14.58 -13.66 5.56
N GLY A 293 -14.07 -12.55 6.07
CA GLY A 293 -13.01 -11.83 5.37
C GLY A 293 -12.69 -10.48 6.00
N LEU A 294 -11.63 -9.86 5.51
CA LEU A 294 -11.31 -8.47 5.81
C LEU A 294 -12.42 -7.59 5.28
N VAL A 295 -12.85 -6.61 6.07
CA VAL A 295 -13.85 -5.65 5.62
C VAL A 295 -13.16 -4.61 4.75
N LEU A 296 -13.54 -4.57 3.47
CA LEU A 296 -12.99 -3.61 2.51
C LEU A 296 -13.74 -2.28 2.52
N MET A 297 -15.05 -2.37 2.62
CA MET A 297 -15.94 -1.21 2.49
C MET A 297 -17.21 -1.40 3.30
N ARG A 298 -17.72 -0.28 3.81
CA ARG A 298 -19.06 -0.10 4.36
C ARG A 298 -19.73 1.10 3.69
N GLN A 299 -20.96 0.95 3.26
CA GLN A 299 -21.77 2.03 2.70
C GLN A 299 -23.16 2.02 3.33
N MET A 300 -23.68 3.20 3.66
CA MET A 300 -25.09 3.38 4.05
C MET A 300 -25.68 4.51 3.20
N PRO A 301 -26.09 4.24 1.95
CA PRO A 301 -26.64 5.26 1.07
C PRO A 301 -27.87 5.91 1.71
N GLY A 302 -27.98 7.24 1.66
CA GLY A 302 -29.12 7.97 2.25
C GLY A 302 -30.48 7.54 1.66
N THR A 303 -30.48 7.05 0.42
CA THR A 303 -31.68 6.55 -0.29
C THR A 303 -32.12 5.15 0.17
N ALA A 304 -31.26 4.39 0.85
CA ALA A 304 -31.50 2.99 1.20
C ALA A 304 -32.17 2.81 2.57
N LYS A 305 -32.79 3.87 3.13
CA LYS A 305 -33.53 3.83 4.42
C LYS A 305 -32.75 3.16 5.57
N GLY A 306 -31.45 3.39 5.64
CA GLY A 306 -30.57 2.86 6.69
C GLY A 306 -30.06 1.43 6.50
N VAL A 307 -30.21 0.85 5.30
CA VAL A 307 -29.56 -0.41 4.93
C VAL A 307 -28.05 -0.19 4.77
N VAL A 308 -27.25 -1.09 5.33
CA VAL A 308 -25.78 -1.07 5.19
C VAL A 308 -25.35 -2.14 4.20
N PHE A 309 -24.48 -1.76 3.27
CA PHE A 309 -23.77 -2.67 2.37
C PHE A 309 -22.33 -2.81 2.85
N MET A 310 -21.89 -4.06 3.02
CA MET A 310 -20.51 -4.37 3.38
C MET A 310 -19.90 -5.27 2.31
N THR A 311 -18.61 -5.10 2.04
CA THR A 311 -17.85 -6.02 1.18
C THR A 311 -16.76 -6.68 2.03
N LEU A 312 -16.78 -8.00 2.09
CA LEU A 312 -15.77 -8.82 2.76
C LEU A 312 -14.84 -9.43 1.73
N GLU A 313 -13.55 -9.53 2.03
CA GLU A 313 -12.55 -10.12 1.15
C GLU A 313 -11.75 -11.22 1.84
N ASP A 314 -11.57 -12.34 1.13
CA ASP A 314 -10.64 -13.39 1.53
C ASP A 314 -9.58 -13.61 0.43
N GLU A 315 -8.75 -14.63 0.54
CA GLU A 315 -7.72 -14.94 -0.47
C GLU A 315 -8.29 -15.35 -1.84
N THR A 316 -9.57 -15.67 -1.91
CA THR A 316 -10.21 -16.19 -3.13
C THR A 316 -11.03 -15.13 -3.86
N ASP A 317 -11.89 -14.41 -3.15
CA ASP A 317 -12.79 -13.43 -3.74
C ASP A 317 -13.42 -12.49 -2.70
N ILE A 318 -14.33 -11.64 -3.16
CA ILE A 318 -15.19 -10.80 -2.33
C ILE A 318 -16.56 -11.44 -2.12
N ALA A 319 -17.14 -11.20 -0.95
CA ALA A 319 -18.53 -11.49 -0.62
C ALA A 319 -19.27 -10.19 -0.28
N ASN A 320 -20.38 -9.95 -0.97
CA ASN A 320 -21.24 -8.79 -0.71
C ASN A 320 -22.26 -9.13 0.38
N VAL A 321 -22.34 -8.29 1.40
CA VAL A 321 -23.21 -8.49 2.57
C VAL A 321 -24.17 -7.32 2.70
N ILE A 322 -25.45 -7.63 2.92
CA ILE A 322 -26.49 -6.63 3.19
C ILE A 322 -26.91 -6.75 4.65
N VAL A 323 -26.89 -5.63 5.37
CA VAL A 323 -27.31 -5.54 6.78
C VAL A 323 -28.54 -4.66 6.88
N TRP A 324 -29.68 -5.27 7.20
CA TRP A 324 -30.94 -4.56 7.39
C TRP A 324 -30.94 -3.70 8.66
N PRO A 325 -31.71 -2.59 8.73
CA PRO A 325 -31.68 -1.66 9.85
C PRO A 325 -31.88 -2.30 11.23
N LYS A 326 -32.77 -3.30 11.33
CA LYS A 326 -33.02 -4.03 12.59
C LYS A 326 -31.79 -4.82 13.05
N VAL A 327 -31.10 -5.47 12.11
CA VAL A 327 -29.89 -6.24 12.38
C VAL A 327 -28.73 -5.30 12.70
N PHE A 328 -28.61 -4.20 11.95
CA PHE A 328 -27.62 -3.16 12.18
C PHE A 328 -27.74 -2.55 13.59
N ALA A 329 -28.95 -2.19 14.01
CA ALA A 329 -29.19 -1.63 15.35
C ALA A 329 -28.72 -2.58 16.47
N LYS A 330 -28.92 -3.89 16.30
CA LYS A 330 -28.49 -4.93 17.26
C LYS A 330 -26.97 -5.15 17.27
N HIS A 331 -26.32 -5.01 16.11
CA HIS A 331 -24.90 -5.35 15.92
C HIS A 331 -24.02 -4.13 15.58
N ARG A 332 -24.46 -2.92 15.95
CA ARG A 332 -23.88 -1.66 15.50
C ARG A 332 -22.37 -1.59 15.68
N ILE A 333 -21.85 -1.93 16.87
CA ILE A 333 -20.41 -1.87 17.15
C ILE A 333 -19.66 -2.78 16.17
N LYS A 334 -20.00 -4.08 16.14
CA LYS A 334 -19.36 -5.06 15.25
C LYS A 334 -19.41 -4.64 13.77
N VAL A 335 -20.56 -4.19 13.30
CA VAL A 335 -20.73 -3.76 11.89
C VAL A 335 -19.87 -2.54 11.58
N MET A 336 -19.73 -1.59 12.51
CA MET A 336 -19.01 -0.34 12.28
C MET A 336 -17.49 -0.47 12.47
N THR A 337 -17.01 -1.33 13.37
CA THR A 337 -15.60 -1.32 13.81
C THR A 337 -14.80 -2.55 13.40
N ALA A 338 -15.44 -3.69 13.16
CA ALA A 338 -14.72 -4.95 12.95
C ALA A 338 -13.95 -4.96 11.63
N ARG A 339 -12.64 -5.12 11.64
CA ARG A 339 -11.81 -5.14 10.41
C ARG A 339 -11.67 -6.53 9.81
N PHE A 340 -11.85 -7.56 10.61
CA PHE A 340 -11.96 -8.95 10.18
C PHE A 340 -13.23 -9.53 10.81
N ILE A 341 -14.14 -10.05 9.99
CA ILE A 341 -15.47 -10.44 10.46
C ILE A 341 -15.97 -11.69 9.74
N ALA A 342 -16.66 -12.56 10.48
CA ALA A 342 -17.49 -13.61 9.90
C ALA A 342 -18.97 -13.24 10.03
N VAL A 343 -19.71 -13.43 8.94
CA VAL A 343 -21.13 -13.12 8.81
C VAL A 343 -21.89 -14.40 8.52
N ARG A 344 -22.82 -14.74 9.41
CA ARG A 344 -23.81 -15.78 9.18
C ARG A 344 -25.07 -15.14 8.64
N GLY A 345 -25.59 -15.69 7.55
CA GLY A 345 -26.71 -15.09 6.87
C GLY A 345 -27.34 -16.01 5.84
N ARG A 346 -28.26 -15.44 5.06
CA ARG A 346 -28.94 -16.14 3.98
C ARG A 346 -28.45 -15.67 2.62
N LEU A 347 -28.21 -16.60 1.72
CA LEU A 347 -27.80 -16.32 0.36
C LEU A 347 -29.00 -15.82 -0.46
N GLN A 348 -28.83 -14.68 -1.14
CA GLN A 348 -29.80 -14.17 -2.10
C GLN A 348 -29.14 -13.92 -3.44
N ARG A 349 -29.72 -14.49 -4.50
CA ARG A 349 -29.32 -14.30 -5.88
C ARG A 349 -30.29 -13.39 -6.61
N ALA A 350 -29.74 -12.38 -7.28
CA ALA A 350 -30.46 -11.48 -8.19
C ALA A 350 -29.66 -11.39 -9.50
N GLY A 351 -29.99 -12.26 -10.46
CA GLY A 351 -29.22 -12.40 -11.70
C GLY A 351 -27.78 -12.85 -11.41
N LEU A 352 -26.80 -12.05 -11.82
CA LEU A 352 -25.37 -12.32 -11.60
C LEU A 352 -24.88 -11.87 -10.21
N VAL A 353 -25.66 -11.06 -9.50
CA VAL A 353 -25.24 -10.50 -8.22
C VAL A 353 -25.74 -11.39 -7.09
N ILE A 354 -24.81 -11.73 -6.19
CA ILE A 354 -25.08 -12.58 -5.03
C ILE A 354 -24.78 -11.77 -3.78
N HIS A 355 -25.73 -11.76 -2.86
CA HIS A 355 -25.65 -11.09 -1.58
C HIS A 355 -25.88 -12.09 -0.44
N VAL A 356 -25.21 -11.86 0.68
CA VAL A 356 -25.52 -12.53 1.94
C VAL A 356 -26.29 -11.54 2.82
N LEU A 357 -27.55 -11.84 3.10
CA LEU A 357 -28.34 -11.10 4.08
C LEU A 357 -27.85 -11.46 5.48
N ALA A 358 -27.21 -10.52 6.16
CA ALA A 358 -26.62 -10.77 7.47
C ALA A 358 -27.69 -11.00 8.56
N GLU A 359 -27.48 -12.04 9.37
CA GLU A 359 -28.29 -12.36 10.55
C GLU A 359 -27.45 -12.25 11.83
N GLU A 360 -26.22 -12.78 11.81
CA GLU A 360 -25.31 -12.77 12.96
C GLU A 360 -23.86 -12.43 12.55
N PHE A 361 -23.09 -11.92 13.51
CA PHE A 361 -21.71 -11.46 13.32
C PHE A 361 -20.78 -11.98 14.40
N ILE A 362 -19.63 -12.48 13.98
CA ILE A 362 -18.49 -12.82 14.83
C ILE A 362 -17.36 -11.86 14.46
N ASP A 363 -16.95 -11.03 15.41
CA ASP A 363 -15.81 -10.13 15.23
C ASP A 363 -14.53 -10.94 15.45
N LEU A 364 -13.67 -10.96 14.43
CA LEU A 364 -12.40 -11.67 14.41
C LEU A 364 -11.21 -10.68 14.38
N THR A 365 -11.46 -9.39 14.60
CA THR A 365 -10.44 -8.34 14.47
C THR A 365 -9.25 -8.58 15.37
N GLU A 366 -9.48 -9.03 16.60
CA GLU A 366 -8.42 -9.34 17.57
C GLU A 366 -7.53 -10.50 17.09
N GLU A 367 -8.06 -11.40 16.26
CA GLU A 367 -7.29 -12.53 15.70
C GLU A 367 -6.21 -12.06 14.73
N LEU A 368 -6.35 -10.88 14.12
CA LEU A 368 -5.33 -10.33 13.23
C LEU A 368 -3.98 -10.12 13.94
N ARG A 369 -3.96 -9.97 15.27
CA ARG A 369 -2.71 -9.89 16.05
C ARG A 369 -1.87 -11.16 15.92
N LEU A 370 -2.49 -12.32 15.72
CA LEU A 370 -1.80 -13.59 15.56
C LEU A 370 -0.87 -13.59 14.35
N LEU A 371 -1.14 -12.77 13.31
CA LEU A 371 -0.28 -12.68 12.13
C LEU A 371 1.16 -12.25 12.44
N SER A 372 1.34 -11.44 13.49
CA SER A 372 2.64 -10.94 13.96
C SER A 372 3.33 -11.90 14.93
N GLU A 373 2.63 -12.92 15.43
CA GLU A 373 3.11 -13.90 16.41
C GLU A 373 3.06 -15.32 15.80
N PRO A 374 3.99 -15.65 14.90
CA PRO A 374 4.00 -16.91 14.14
C PRO A 374 3.98 -18.16 15.04
N ASP A 375 4.60 -18.10 16.22
CA ASP A 375 4.66 -19.19 17.19
C ASP A 375 3.27 -19.54 17.78
N LEU A 376 2.32 -18.60 17.79
CA LEU A 376 0.95 -18.85 18.26
C LEU A 376 0.06 -19.54 17.23
N PHE A 377 0.41 -19.53 15.94
CA PHE A 377 -0.31 -20.34 14.94
C PHE A 377 -0.10 -21.84 15.18
N ALA A 378 1.08 -22.23 15.68
CA ALA A 378 1.41 -23.62 15.98
C ALA A 378 0.98 -24.05 17.40
N SER A 379 0.91 -23.11 18.36
CA SER A 379 0.74 -23.40 19.79
C SER A 379 -0.67 -23.20 20.35
N ALA A 380 -1.66 -22.80 19.56
CA ALA A 380 -3.03 -22.55 20.05
C ALA A 380 -3.85 -23.84 20.37
N THR A 381 -3.19 -24.86 20.93
CA THR A 381 -3.81 -25.87 21.79
C THR A 381 -3.78 -25.47 23.27
N ASP A 382 -2.87 -24.59 23.70
CA ASP A 382 -2.77 -24.22 25.12
C ASP A 382 -2.63 -22.70 25.31
N GLY A 383 -3.54 -22.16 26.11
CA GLY A 383 -3.65 -20.73 26.36
C GLY A 383 -2.43 -20.16 27.07
N VAL A 384 -1.80 -19.17 26.45
CA VAL A 384 -0.87 -18.25 27.11
C VAL A 384 -1.26 -16.82 26.73
N GLY A 385 -1.32 -15.95 27.74
CA GLY A 385 -1.76 -14.55 27.64
C GLY A 385 -0.74 -13.59 27.01
N PRO A 386 -1.13 -12.32 26.83
CA PRO A 386 -0.62 -11.44 25.77
C PRO A 386 0.68 -10.71 26.13
N THR A 387 1.44 -10.34 25.09
CA THR A 387 2.54 -9.39 25.13
C THR A 387 2.08 -8.02 24.59
N ASP A 388 2.39 -6.93 25.31
CA ASP A 388 1.93 -5.54 25.10
C ASP A 388 2.60 -4.81 23.90
N LEU A 389 2.49 -5.35 22.69
CA LEU A 389 2.86 -4.62 21.47
C LEU A 389 1.65 -4.62 20.54
N ASP A 390 0.92 -3.51 20.46
CA ASP A 390 -0.13 -3.32 19.45
C ASP A 390 0.53 -3.28 18.06
N PRO A 391 0.35 -4.30 17.21
CA PRO A 391 0.94 -4.27 15.87
C PRO A 391 0.23 -3.24 15.00
N PRO A 392 0.90 -2.62 14.02
CA PRO A 392 0.25 -1.75 13.06
C PRO A 392 -0.79 -2.53 12.26
N LEU A 393 -2.05 -2.18 12.50
CA LEU A 393 -3.21 -2.97 12.17
C LEU A 393 -3.74 -2.60 10.74
N LEU A 394 -3.87 -3.59 9.84
CA LEU A 394 -4.52 -3.55 8.50
C LEU A 394 -5.69 -2.53 8.36
N LYS A 395 -5.50 -1.35 7.79
CA LYS A 395 -6.57 -0.33 7.70
C LYS A 395 -7.76 -0.80 6.85
N SER A 396 -8.97 -0.54 7.34
CA SER A 396 -10.24 -0.66 6.59
C SER A 396 -10.64 0.73 6.07
N ARG A 397 -11.24 0.84 4.88
CA ARG A 397 -11.90 2.09 4.47
C ARG A 397 -13.29 2.15 5.08
N ASP A 398 -13.45 3.13 5.96
CA ASP A 398 -14.71 3.39 6.64
C ASP A 398 -15.48 4.53 5.95
N PHE A 399 -16.79 4.33 5.81
CA PHE A 399 -17.85 5.28 5.43
C PHE A 399 -17.49 6.38 4.41
N HIS A 400 -17.96 6.17 3.17
CA HIS A 400 -18.33 7.27 2.26
C HIS A 400 -19.84 7.42 2.26
#